data_AF-A0A6P0Z7S1-F1
#
_entry.id   AF-A0A6P0Z7S1-F1
#
_cell.length_a   1.000
_cell.length_b   1.000
_cell.length_c   1.000
_cell.angle_alpha   90.00
_cell.angle_beta   90.00
_cell.angle_gamma   90.00
#
_symmetry.space_group_name_H-M   'P 1'
#
loop_
_entity.id
_entity.type
_entity.pdbx_description
1 polymer ?
#
loop_
_entity_poly.entity_id
_entity_poly.type
_entity_poly.pdbx_seq_one_letter_code
_entity_poly.pdbx_strand_id
1 'polypeptide(L)'
;MSHREYQYVGPAKIHKIACSQSCGTRINTVSDLITWLSLGLTERTADSNWIATFTISVERILNIAPRRSEHIACSAGNPVLSAGEMTIDGQYRITEISNQSTGFCPE
;
A
#
# COMPACT_ATOMS: atom_id res chain seq x y z
N MET A 1 5.70 5.43 23.05
CA MET A 1 4.88 6.32 22.21
C MET A 1 3.89 5.44 21.47
N SER A 2 2.58 5.62 21.65
CA SER A 2 1.60 4.91 20.81
C SER A 2 1.63 5.52 19.41
N HIS A 3 1.64 4.69 18.38
CA HIS A 3 1.51 5.18 17.00
C HIS A 3 0.05 5.56 16.74
N ARG A 4 -0.18 6.62 15.96
CA ARG A 4 -1.54 7.00 15.56
C ARG A 4 -2.03 6.02 14.51
N GLU A 5 -3.15 5.37 14.80
CA GLU A 5 -3.86 4.51 13.85
C GLU A 5 -4.85 5.37 13.05
N TYR A 6 -4.94 5.10 11.75
CA TYR A 6 -5.82 5.79 10.82
C TYR A 6 -6.97 4.87 10.47
N GLN A 7 -8.20 5.31 10.72
CA GLN A 7 -9.42 4.57 10.43
C GLN A 7 -9.89 4.86 9.01
N TYR A 8 -10.54 3.86 8.39
CA TYR A 8 -11.17 4.05 7.09
C TYR A 8 -12.45 4.88 7.25
N VAL A 9 -12.52 6.02 6.56
CA VAL A 9 -13.65 6.97 6.60
C VAL A 9 -14.42 7.05 5.28
N GLY A 10 -14.04 6.25 4.29
CA GLY A 10 -14.71 6.22 2.99
C GLY A 10 -16.02 5.42 2.99
N PRO A 11 -16.66 5.27 1.81
CA PRO A 11 -17.95 4.60 1.68
C PRO A 11 -17.95 3.14 2.18
N ALA A 12 -18.97 2.77 2.97
CA ALA A 12 -19.15 1.42 3.52
C ALA A 12 -19.22 0.30 2.47
N LYS A 13 -19.73 0.59 1.26
CA LYS A 13 -19.75 -0.39 0.16
C LYS A 13 -18.34 -0.79 -0.28
N ILE A 14 -17.42 0.17 -0.34
CA ILE A 14 -16.02 -0.07 -0.71
C ILE A 14 -15.33 -0.87 0.41
N HIS A 15 -15.58 -0.52 1.67
CA HIS A 15 -15.09 -1.27 2.82
C HIS A 15 -15.53 -2.74 2.78
N LYS A 16 -16.81 -3.01 2.56
CA LYS A 16 -17.34 -4.37 2.47
C LYS A 16 -16.71 -5.18 1.34
N ILE A 17 -16.47 -4.56 0.18
CA ILE A 17 -15.79 -5.21 -0.94
C ILE A 17 -14.33 -5.53 -0.56
N ALA A 18 -13.62 -4.57 0.02
CA ALA A 18 -12.23 -4.74 0.45
C ALA A 18 -12.06 -5.89 1.45
N CYS A 19 -12.99 -6.07 2.39
CA CYS A 19 -12.98 -7.21 3.33
C CYS A 19 -13.16 -8.58 2.67
N SER A 20 -13.64 -8.62 1.41
CA SER A 20 -13.89 -9.86 0.66
C SER A 20 -12.89 -10.13 -0.46
N GLN A 21 -11.95 -9.21 -0.70
CA GLN A 21 -10.93 -9.33 -1.74
C GLN A 21 -9.58 -9.77 -1.17
N SER A 22 -8.70 -10.27 -2.04
CA SER A 22 -7.30 -10.51 -1.68
C SER A 22 -6.64 -9.19 -1.27
N CYS A 23 -5.95 -9.20 -0.14
CA CYS A 23 -5.21 -8.04 0.35
C CYS A 23 -3.96 -7.75 -0.50
N GLY A 24 -3.29 -6.63 -0.19
CA GLY A 24 -1.99 -6.35 -0.77
C GLY A 24 -0.98 -7.47 -0.46
N THR A 25 0.04 -7.61 -1.31
CA THR A 25 1.14 -8.54 -1.07
C THR A 25 1.99 -8.04 0.09
N ARG A 26 2.19 -8.90 1.08
CA ARG A 26 3.06 -8.65 2.23
C ARG A 26 4.53 -8.67 1.81
N ILE A 27 5.27 -7.64 2.20
CA ILE A 27 6.70 -7.49 1.92
C ILE A 27 7.44 -7.44 3.26
N ASN A 28 8.17 -8.50 3.60
CA ASN A 28 9.00 -8.58 4.79
C ASN A 28 10.49 -8.41 4.46
N THR A 29 10.88 -8.71 3.22
CA THR A 29 12.26 -8.68 2.76
C THR A 29 12.39 -7.97 1.42
N VAL A 30 13.62 -7.56 1.07
CA VAL A 30 13.94 -7.05 -0.27
C VAL A 30 13.67 -8.11 -1.35
N SER A 31 13.85 -9.40 -1.04
CA SER A 31 13.56 -10.49 -1.98
C SER A 31 12.07 -10.58 -2.30
N ASP A 32 11.19 -10.33 -1.32
CA ASP A 32 9.74 -10.29 -1.53
C ASP A 32 9.39 -9.15 -2.51
N LEU A 33 10.00 -7.98 -2.33
CA LEU A 33 9.82 -6.83 -3.21
C LEU A 33 10.29 -7.13 -4.64
N ILE A 34 11.50 -7.68 -4.80
CA ILE A 34 12.03 -8.07 -6.11
C ILE A 34 11.10 -9.07 -6.79
N THR A 35 10.65 -10.09 -6.04
CA THR A 35 9.73 -11.11 -6.55
C THR A 35 8.45 -10.47 -7.03
N TRP A 36 7.82 -9.62 -6.21
CA TRP A 36 6.59 -8.93 -6.59
C TRP A 36 6.75 -8.03 -7.82
N LEU A 37 7.84 -7.26 -7.91
CA LEU A 37 8.14 -6.40 -9.07
C LEU A 37 8.39 -7.21 -10.35
N SER A 38 9.03 -8.39 -10.23
CA SER A 38 9.29 -9.27 -11.35
C SER A 38 8.02 -9.86 -11.99
N LEU A 39 6.92 -9.91 -11.24
CA LEU A 39 5.61 -10.34 -11.75
C LEU A 39 4.97 -9.30 -12.68
N GLY A 40 5.51 -8.08 -12.77
CA GLY A 40 5.01 -7.04 -13.67
C GLY A 40 3.60 -6.54 -13.31
N LEU A 41 3.21 -6.66 -12.04
CA LEU A 41 1.84 -6.34 -11.59
C LEU A 41 1.56 -4.83 -11.50
N THR A 42 2.58 -3.99 -11.51
CA THR A 42 2.44 -2.54 -11.40
C THR A 42 3.14 -1.79 -12.52
N GLU A 43 2.67 -0.59 -12.78
CA GLU A 43 3.19 0.26 -13.86
C GLU A 43 4.55 0.88 -13.51
N ARG A 44 5.26 1.28 -14.58
CA ARG A 44 6.48 2.09 -14.50
C ARG A 44 6.20 3.53 -14.90
N THR A 45 6.95 4.45 -14.32
CA THR A 45 7.05 5.85 -14.73
C THR A 45 7.83 5.99 -16.03
N ALA A 46 7.82 7.20 -16.62
CA ALA A 46 8.65 7.54 -17.77
C ALA A 46 10.14 7.31 -17.51
N ASP A 47 10.60 7.55 -16.27
CA ASP A 47 11.99 7.35 -15.85
C ASP A 47 12.28 5.89 -15.44
N SER A 48 11.42 4.95 -15.82
CA SER A 48 11.54 3.51 -15.56
C SER A 48 11.48 3.09 -14.09
N ASN A 49 11.14 3.98 -13.15
CA ASN A 49 10.84 3.62 -11.76
C ASN A 49 9.48 2.94 -11.66
N TRP A 50 9.30 2.01 -10.72
CA TRP A 50 7.98 1.45 -10.41
C TRP A 50 7.24 2.34 -9.43
N ILE A 51 5.90 2.36 -9.50
CA ILE A 51 5.08 2.95 -8.44
C ILE A 51 4.11 1.89 -7.92
N ALA A 52 3.91 1.84 -6.61
CA ALA A 52 2.98 0.91 -5.98
C ALA A 52 2.08 1.65 -4.98
N THR A 53 0.83 1.19 -4.85
CA THR A 53 0.00 1.51 -3.69
C THR A 53 0.58 0.76 -2.49
N PHE A 54 0.67 1.41 -1.33
CA PHE A 54 1.10 0.74 -0.10
C PHE A 54 0.19 1.05 1.09
N THR A 55 0.22 0.13 2.06
CA THR A 55 -0.27 0.35 3.41
C THR A 55 0.70 -0.23 4.43
N ILE A 56 0.79 0.40 5.60
CA ILE A 56 1.46 -0.16 6.77
C ILE A 56 0.38 -0.60 7.77
N SER A 57 0.29 -1.89 8.06
CA SER A 57 -0.68 -2.39 9.04
C SER A 57 -0.31 -1.98 10.47
N VAL A 58 -1.25 -2.14 11.40
CA VAL A 58 -1.01 -1.89 12.84
C VAL A 58 0.07 -2.80 13.43
N GLU A 59 0.29 -3.98 12.83
CA GLU A 59 1.40 -4.90 13.12
C GLU A 59 2.72 -4.50 12.45
N ARG A 60 2.80 -3.31 11.84
CA ARG A 60 3.98 -2.75 11.14
C ARG A 60 4.42 -3.56 9.92
N ILE A 61 3.46 -4.16 9.25
CA ILE A 61 3.70 -4.94 8.04
C ILE A 61 3.47 -4.04 6.83
N LEU A 62 4.44 -4.00 5.92
CA LEU A 62 4.28 -3.39 4.61
C LEU A 62 3.47 -4.30 3.70
N ASN A 63 2.32 -3.83 3.23
CA ASN A 63 1.57 -4.45 2.15
C ASN A 63 1.62 -3.54 0.92
N ILE A 64 1.84 -4.13 -0.25
CA ILE A 64 1.86 -3.41 -1.53
C ILE A 64 0.83 -3.98 -2.50
N ALA A 65 0.32 -3.13 -3.37
CA ALA A 65 -0.61 -3.48 -4.44
C ALA A 65 -0.25 -2.69 -5.71
N PRO A 66 -0.74 -3.11 -6.89
CA PRO A 66 -0.61 -2.33 -8.11
C PRO A 66 -1.03 -0.88 -7.89
N ARG A 67 -0.37 0.07 -8.55
CA ARG A 67 -0.70 1.49 -8.48
C ARG A 67 -2.20 1.73 -8.71
N ARG A 68 -2.77 2.70 -7.97
CA ARG A 68 -4.20 3.05 -7.95
C ARG A 68 -5.14 1.95 -7.44
N SER A 69 -4.60 0.90 -6.82
CA SER A 69 -5.42 0.02 -6.00
C SER A 69 -5.97 0.80 -4.81
N GLU A 70 -7.19 0.47 -4.38
CA GLU A 70 -7.79 1.02 -3.17
C GLU A 70 -6.92 0.71 -1.95
N HIS A 71 -6.55 1.73 -1.16
CA HIS A 71 -5.76 1.53 0.06
C HIS A 71 -6.45 0.59 1.04
N ILE A 72 -7.78 0.68 1.14
CA ILE A 72 -8.56 -0.17 2.03
C ILE A 72 -8.57 -1.64 1.58
N ALA A 73 -8.52 -1.92 0.28
CA ALA A 73 -8.34 -3.28 -0.22
C ALA A 73 -6.91 -3.77 0.06
N CYS A 74 -5.90 -2.91 -0.12
CA CYS A 74 -4.51 -3.21 0.21
C CYS A 74 -4.34 -3.59 1.71
N SER A 75 -5.08 -2.94 2.62
CA SER A 75 -5.08 -3.24 4.06
C SER A 75 -6.07 -4.34 4.49
N ALA A 76 -6.73 -5.03 3.55
CA ALA A 76 -7.74 -6.04 3.85
C ALA A 76 -8.93 -5.53 4.69
N GLY A 77 -9.30 -4.26 4.55
CA GLY A 77 -10.37 -3.64 5.33
C GLY A 77 -9.95 -3.13 6.71
N ASN A 78 -8.68 -3.25 7.09
CA ASN A 78 -8.20 -2.91 8.43
C ASN A 78 -7.69 -1.46 8.53
N PRO A 79 -7.63 -0.91 9.77
CA PRO A 79 -6.91 0.32 10.06
C PRO A 79 -5.42 0.22 9.69
N VAL A 80 -4.80 1.37 9.47
CA VAL A 80 -3.40 1.45 9.03
C VAL A 80 -2.61 2.45 9.86
N LEU A 81 -1.29 2.30 9.90
CA LEU A 81 -0.38 3.32 10.43
C LEU A 81 0.02 4.34 9.34
N SER A 82 -0.10 3.97 8.08
CA SER A 82 0.16 4.82 6.91
C SER A 82 -0.42 4.19 5.65
N ALA A 83 -0.83 5.02 4.70
CA ALA A 83 -1.29 4.59 3.38
C ALA A 83 -0.94 5.65 2.33
N GLY A 84 -0.57 5.19 1.13
CA GLY A 84 -0.22 6.10 0.03
C GLY A 84 0.31 5.37 -1.19
N GLU A 85 1.10 6.07 -1.99
CA GLU A 85 1.90 5.54 -3.09
C GLU A 85 3.40 5.65 -2.76
N MET A 86 4.20 4.69 -3.22
CA MET A 86 5.65 4.72 -3.13
C MET A 86 6.29 4.49 -4.50
N THR A 87 7.41 5.17 -4.75
CA THR A 87 8.22 5.03 -5.96
C THR A 87 9.46 4.19 -5.64
N ILE A 88 9.74 3.19 -6.47
CA ILE A 88 10.87 2.28 -6.34
C ILE A 88 11.80 2.41 -7.55
N ASP A 89 13.08 2.63 -7.34
CA ASP A 89 14.09 2.73 -8.40
C ASP A 89 14.56 1.36 -8.92
N GLY A 90 15.36 1.39 -9.99
CA GLY A 90 15.96 0.20 -10.62
C GLY A 90 16.86 -0.65 -9.70
N GLN A 91 17.24 -0.12 -8.54
CA GLN A 91 18.05 -0.78 -7.51
C GLN A 91 17.20 -1.21 -6.31
N TYR A 92 15.87 -1.19 -6.45
CA TYR A 92 14.89 -1.59 -5.45
C TYR A 92 14.89 -0.72 -4.19
N ARG A 93 15.30 0.54 -4.32
CA ARG A 93 15.23 1.52 -3.23
C ARG A 93 13.96 2.35 -3.35
N ILE A 94 13.37 2.67 -2.20
CA ILE A 94 12.27 3.63 -2.14
C ILE A 94 12.86 5.04 -2.31
N THR A 95 12.47 5.72 -3.38
CA THR A 95 12.96 7.08 -3.69
C THR A 95 11.95 8.15 -3.29
N GLU A 96 10.66 7.83 -3.32
CA GLU A 96 9.59 8.74 -2.94
C GLU A 96 8.48 7.98 -2.21
N ILE A 97 7.84 8.67 -1.26
CA ILE A 97 6.67 8.18 -0.55
C ILE A 97 5.68 9.33 -0.47
N SER A 98 4.45 9.09 -0.89
CA SER A 98 3.31 9.90 -0.50
C SER A 98 2.64 9.28 0.72
N ASN A 99 2.19 10.11 1.66
CA ASN A 99 1.37 9.66 2.80
C ASN A 99 0.00 10.31 2.72
N GLN A 100 -0.60 10.26 1.52
CA GLN A 100 -1.91 10.83 1.25
C GLN A 100 -2.86 9.70 0.87
N SER A 101 -3.76 9.37 1.78
CA SER A 101 -4.95 8.58 1.47
C SER A 101 -6.16 9.42 1.86
N THR A 102 -7.07 9.63 0.91
CA THR A 102 -8.34 10.30 1.20
C THR A 102 -9.31 9.41 1.98
N GLY A 103 -9.07 8.10 1.98
CA GLY A 103 -9.90 7.10 2.67
C GLY A 103 -9.49 6.81 4.11
N PHE A 104 -8.28 7.23 4.53
CA PHE A 104 -7.77 7.01 5.89
C PHE A 104 -7.46 8.34 6.57
N CYS A 105 -8.25 8.71 7.59
CA CYS A 105 -8.12 10.00 8.27
C CYS A 105 -7.48 9.84 9.66
N PRO A 106 -6.52 10.70 10.04
CA PRO A 106 -6.14 10.88 11.43
C PRO A 106 -7.29 11.63 12.10
N GLU A 107 -8.10 10.97 12.93
CA GLU A 107 -9.25 11.60 13.63
C GLU A 107 -9.04 13.06 14.06
#